data_AF-A0A7J7KAD7-F1
#
_entry.id   AF-A0A7J7KAD7-F1
#
_cell.length_a   1.000
_cell.length_b   1.000
_cell.length_c   1.000
_cell.angle_alpha   90.00
_cell.angle_beta   90.00
_cell.angle_gamma   90.00
#
_symmetry.space_group_name_H-M   'P 1'
#
loop_
_entity.id
_entity.type
_entity.pdbx_description
1 polymer ?
#
loop_
_entity_poly.entity_id
_entity_poly.type
_entity_poly.pdbx_seq_one_letter_code
_entity_poly.pdbx_strand_id
1 'polypeptide(L)'
;MNVKDWTIKLDHIAVSLLHAKLNEKMRVFERNSTAFSTFWFIFYCLVMSATGNFLCPGNYTSPPNSLPTNVHSLKPGDIKILAGMGDSLTTGTGARATKFEDNMIEYRGRSFSTGGDATYISRVTTFANILKLFNPHVDGFSMGLGSSNSMLAGLNVGQLGASAKDMPAQAHLLVEKIKNNVWMNIRKDWKIVTMLVGTNDLCKFCEDKVGVLICRNASVRA
;
A
#
# COMPACT_ATOMS: atom_id res chain seq x y z
N MET A 1 -12.63 -20.32 16.79
CA MET A 1 -12.86 -20.18 15.34
C MET A 1 -11.54 -20.39 14.61
N ASN A 2 -11.56 -21.14 13.51
CA ASN A 2 -10.39 -21.79 12.92
C ASN A 2 -9.57 -20.85 12.03
N VAL A 3 -8.23 -20.98 12.04
CA VAL A 3 -7.26 -20.16 11.28
C VAL A 3 -7.32 -20.39 9.74
N LYS A 4 -8.23 -21.24 9.27
CA LYS A 4 -8.39 -21.57 7.84
C LYS A 4 -9.32 -20.61 7.06
N ASP A 5 -10.20 -19.86 7.74
CA ASP A 5 -11.10 -18.89 7.09
C ASP A 5 -10.44 -17.53 6.79
N TRP A 6 -9.16 -17.38 7.14
CA TRP A 6 -8.35 -16.17 6.96
C TRP A 6 -7.73 -16.08 5.56
N THR A 7 -7.96 -17.10 4.74
CA THR A 7 -7.42 -17.22 3.40
C THR A 7 -8.24 -16.37 2.44
N ILE A 8 -8.01 -15.06 2.46
CA ILE A 8 -8.13 -14.30 1.21
C ILE A 8 -7.20 -15.04 0.25
N LYS A 9 -7.71 -15.52 -0.90
CA LYS A 9 -6.85 -16.15 -1.92
C LYS A 9 -5.70 -15.18 -2.23
N LEU A 10 -4.53 -15.47 -1.65
CA LEU A 10 -3.28 -14.71 -1.79
C LEU A 10 -2.74 -14.80 -3.22
N ASP A 11 -3.32 -15.67 -4.05
CA ASP A 11 -3.13 -15.76 -5.49
C ASP A 11 -3.30 -14.38 -6.19
N HIS A 12 -3.98 -13.42 -5.55
CA HIS A 12 -4.35 -12.11 -6.08
C HIS A 12 -3.94 -10.91 -5.21
N ILE A 13 -2.85 -10.98 -4.42
CA ILE A 13 -2.33 -9.81 -3.68
C ILE A 13 -0.82 -9.67 -3.90
N ALA A 14 -0.41 -8.60 -4.58
CA ALA A 14 0.97 -8.12 -4.51
C ALA A 14 1.11 -7.25 -3.25
N VAL A 15 1.68 -7.80 -2.17
CA VAL A 15 2.02 -7.02 -0.97
C VAL A 15 3.39 -6.38 -1.20
N SER A 16 3.43 -5.08 -1.43
CA SER A 16 4.70 -4.33 -1.36
C SER A 16 4.98 -4.02 0.11
N LEU A 17 5.76 -4.88 0.76
CA LEU A 17 6.36 -4.62 2.06
C LEU A 17 7.64 -3.82 1.86
N LEU A 18 7.61 -2.52 2.12
CA LEU A 18 8.84 -1.75 2.30
C LEU A 18 9.33 -1.98 3.73
N HIS A 19 9.94 -3.14 3.99
CA HIS A 19 10.57 -3.40 5.29
C HIS A 19 11.97 -2.79 5.34
N ALA A 20 12.16 -1.81 6.21
CA ALA A 20 13.46 -1.56 6.82
C ALA A 20 13.83 -2.81 7.64
N LYS A 21 15.01 -3.34 7.35
CA LYS A 21 15.57 -4.59 7.89
C LYS A 21 15.51 -4.63 9.42
N LEU A 22 14.73 -5.55 9.99
CA LEU A 22 14.88 -5.98 11.39
C LEU A 22 14.86 -7.50 11.48
N ASN A 23 15.97 -8.02 12.00
CA ASN A 23 16.22 -9.43 12.21
C ASN A 23 15.31 -10.02 13.29
N GLU A 24 14.94 -11.28 13.05
CA GLU A 24 14.46 -12.28 14.01
C GLU A 24 13.14 -12.04 14.76
N LYS A 25 12.02 -12.20 14.04
CA LYS A 25 10.95 -13.21 14.31
C LYS A 25 9.67 -12.86 13.53
N MET A 26 9.74 -12.94 12.19
CA MET A 26 8.58 -13.22 11.35
C MET A 26 8.74 -14.63 10.78
N ARG A 27 8.29 -15.66 11.52
CA ARG A 27 8.17 -17.01 10.97
C ARG A 27 6.90 -17.14 10.12
N VAL A 28 6.81 -16.35 9.05
CA VAL A 28 5.97 -16.64 7.88
C VAL A 28 6.62 -15.96 6.68
N PHE A 29 7.85 -16.34 6.31
CA PHE A 29 8.39 -16.18 4.95
C PHE A 29 9.78 -16.81 4.89
N GLU A 30 9.86 -18.13 4.77
CA GLU A 30 11.06 -18.80 4.28
C GLU A 30 10.73 -19.63 3.03
N ARG A 31 11.59 -19.45 2.02
CA ARG A 31 11.76 -20.22 0.76
C ARG A 31 10.70 -20.04 -0.33
N ASN A 32 10.91 -19.10 -1.26
CA ASN A 32 11.83 -19.27 -2.39
C ASN A 32 11.86 -18.01 -3.27
N SER A 33 13.05 -17.42 -3.28
CA SER A 33 13.63 -16.40 -4.17
C SER A 33 12.94 -16.12 -5.52
N THR A 34 12.15 -15.03 -5.58
CA THR A 34 11.94 -14.17 -6.77
C THR A 34 11.82 -12.66 -6.43
N ALA A 35 11.65 -12.30 -5.15
CA ALA A 35 11.47 -10.93 -4.68
C ALA A 35 12.66 -9.98 -4.99
N PHE A 36 13.85 -10.51 -5.24
CA PHE A 36 15.03 -9.71 -5.59
C PHE A 36 14.95 -9.13 -7.01
N SER A 37 14.27 -9.80 -7.93
CA SER A 37 14.11 -9.35 -9.32
C SER A 37 13.08 -8.22 -9.44
N THR A 38 11.98 -8.31 -8.70
CA THR A 38 10.95 -7.25 -8.67
C THR A 38 11.45 -5.98 -8.00
N PHE A 39 12.34 -6.09 -7.01
CA PHE A 39 12.92 -4.92 -6.33
C PHE A 39 13.84 -4.13 -7.25
N TRP A 40 14.66 -4.81 -8.07
CA TRP A 40 15.46 -4.17 -9.11
C TRP A 40 14.60 -3.55 -10.22
N PHE A 41 13.50 -4.20 -10.62
CA PHE A 41 12.58 -3.63 -11.62
C PHE A 41 11.89 -2.35 -11.12
N ILE A 42 11.46 -2.32 -9.86
CA ILE A 42 10.84 -1.15 -9.23
C ILE A 42 11.86 -0.03 -9.05
N PHE A 43 13.08 -0.34 -8.60
CA PHE A 43 14.15 0.65 -8.44
C PHE A 43 14.62 1.19 -9.80
N TYR A 44 14.67 0.36 -10.84
CA TYR A 44 14.99 0.77 -12.21
C TYR A 44 13.88 1.65 -12.81
N CYS A 45 12.60 1.35 -12.58
CA CYS A 45 11.48 2.25 -12.90
C CYS A 45 11.53 3.58 -12.12
N LEU A 46 11.97 3.55 -10.86
CA LEU A 46 12.14 4.76 -10.04
C LEU A 46 13.29 5.64 -10.56
N VAL A 47 14.40 5.04 -10.99
CA VAL A 47 15.53 5.74 -11.62
C VAL A 47 15.19 6.23 -13.03
N MET A 48 14.33 5.52 -13.78
CA MET A 48 13.77 5.98 -15.05
C MET A 48 12.68 7.07 -14.88
N SER A 49 12.21 7.36 -13.65
CA SER A 49 11.24 8.44 -13.41
C SER A 49 11.81 9.85 -13.61
N ALA A 50 13.12 9.98 -13.88
CA ALA A 50 13.72 11.25 -14.26
C ALA A 50 13.29 11.75 -15.66
N THR A 51 12.63 10.92 -16.48
CA THR A 51 12.21 11.31 -17.84
C THR A 51 10.69 11.31 -18.07
N GLY A 52 9.89 11.06 -17.04
CA GLY A 52 8.43 11.32 -17.06
C GLY A 52 7.59 10.42 -17.98
N ASN A 53 8.14 9.34 -18.53
CA ASN A 53 7.39 8.42 -19.40
C ASN A 53 7.33 7.01 -18.81
N PHE A 54 6.21 6.70 -18.14
CA PHE A 54 5.96 5.40 -17.49
C PHE A 54 5.49 4.30 -18.45
N LEU A 55 5.27 4.64 -19.72
CA LEU A 55 4.78 3.73 -20.74
C LEU A 55 5.95 3.13 -21.52
N CYS A 56 6.12 1.82 -21.42
CA CYS A 56 6.95 1.07 -22.37
C CYS A 56 6.14 0.81 -23.67
N PRO A 57 6.74 0.24 -24.72
CA PRO A 57 6.00 -0.41 -25.80
C PRO A 57 5.43 -1.76 -25.31
N GLY A 58 4.12 -2.01 -25.44
CA GLY A 58 3.55 -3.30 -25.05
C GLY A 58 2.03 -3.30 -24.85
N ASN A 59 1.47 -4.50 -24.64
CA ASN A 59 0.07 -4.67 -24.25
C ASN A 59 -0.06 -4.86 -22.73
N TYR A 60 -0.66 -3.89 -22.08
CA TYR A 60 -0.79 -3.80 -20.62
C TYR A 60 -2.05 -4.41 -20.04
N THR A 61 -2.97 -4.86 -20.89
CA THR A 61 -4.25 -5.42 -20.47
C THR A 61 -4.45 -6.77 -21.12
N SER A 62 -5.08 -7.68 -20.40
CA SER A 62 -5.45 -8.97 -20.97
C SER A 62 -6.77 -8.83 -21.74
N PRO A 63 -6.91 -9.49 -22.92
CA PRO A 63 -8.19 -9.55 -23.61
C PRO A 63 -9.31 -10.07 -22.69
N PRO A 64 -10.57 -9.66 -22.89
CA PRO A 64 -11.70 -10.07 -22.04
C PRO A 64 -11.86 -11.59 -21.88
N ASN A 65 -11.54 -12.35 -22.93
CA ASN A 65 -11.68 -13.81 -22.96
C ASN A 65 -10.47 -14.56 -22.35
N SER A 66 -9.45 -13.84 -21.90
CA SER A 66 -8.20 -14.39 -21.36
C SER A 66 -7.76 -13.66 -20.11
N LEU A 67 -8.69 -13.39 -19.19
CA LEU A 67 -8.37 -12.79 -17.90
C LEU A 67 -7.35 -13.65 -17.15
N PRO A 68 -6.38 -13.03 -16.46
CA PRO A 68 -5.37 -13.78 -15.73
C PRO A 68 -6.01 -14.55 -14.57
N THR A 69 -5.58 -15.81 -14.41
CA THR A 69 -5.98 -16.68 -13.31
C THR A 69 -4.89 -16.83 -12.25
N ASN A 70 -3.67 -16.38 -12.56
CA ASN A 70 -2.51 -16.41 -11.68
C ASN A 70 -1.68 -15.13 -11.81
N VAL A 71 -0.88 -14.84 -10.79
CA VAL A 71 -0.08 -13.62 -10.69
C VAL A 71 0.99 -13.50 -11.78
N HIS A 72 1.48 -14.62 -12.33
CA HIS A 72 2.51 -14.60 -13.38
C HIS A 72 1.98 -14.12 -14.73
N SER A 73 0.69 -14.31 -14.98
CA SER A 73 -0.01 -13.79 -16.16
C SER A 73 -0.61 -12.39 -15.95
N LEU A 74 -0.53 -11.85 -14.73
CA LEU A 74 -1.17 -10.58 -14.37
C LEU A 74 -0.45 -9.42 -15.03
N LYS A 75 -1.20 -8.56 -15.71
CA LYS A 75 -0.68 -7.30 -16.26
C LYS A 75 -1.18 -6.10 -15.45
N PRO A 76 -0.50 -4.94 -15.53
CA PRO A 76 -0.92 -3.75 -14.80
C PRO A 76 -2.36 -3.31 -15.08
N GLY A 77 -2.83 -3.46 -16.32
CA GLY A 77 -4.19 -3.11 -16.74
C GLY A 77 -5.29 -4.06 -16.24
N ASP A 78 -4.92 -5.24 -15.74
CA ASP A 78 -5.88 -6.22 -15.20
C ASP A 78 -6.24 -5.94 -13.74
N ILE A 79 -5.47 -5.09 -13.06
CA ILE A 79 -5.72 -4.68 -11.67
C ILE A 79 -6.91 -3.74 -11.63
N LYS A 80 -7.94 -4.11 -10.87
CA LYS A 80 -9.18 -3.32 -10.76
C LYS A 80 -9.32 -2.60 -9.44
N ILE A 81 -8.76 -3.16 -8.36
CA ILE A 81 -8.93 -2.63 -7.01
C ILE A 81 -7.56 -2.24 -6.45
N LEU A 82 -7.43 -1.00 -6.03
CA LEU A 82 -6.31 -0.51 -5.25
C LEU A 82 -6.77 -0.20 -3.83
N ALA A 83 -6.03 -0.70 -2.85
CA ALA A 83 -6.30 -0.46 -1.44
C ALA A 83 -5.02 -0.23 -0.64
N GLY A 84 -5.18 0.35 0.54
CA GLY A 84 -4.07 0.65 1.43
C GLY A 84 -4.47 0.53 2.89
N MET A 85 -3.59 -0.08 3.68
CA MET A 85 -3.67 -0.15 5.13
C MET A 85 -2.32 0.26 5.72
N GLY A 86 -2.31 0.67 6.98
CA GLY A 86 -1.09 1.12 7.65
C GLY A 86 -1.26 2.35 8.52
N ASP A 87 -0.17 3.11 8.62
CA ASP A 87 -0.02 4.28 9.48
C ASP A 87 -0.13 5.61 8.71
N SER A 88 0.51 6.66 9.25
CA SER A 88 0.58 8.02 8.67
C SER A 88 1.13 8.05 7.24
N LEU A 89 1.98 7.09 6.86
CA LEU A 89 2.49 7.00 5.50
C LEU A 89 1.38 6.62 4.52
N THR A 90 0.54 5.66 4.92
CA THR A 90 -0.61 5.25 4.11
C THR A 90 -1.63 6.38 4.00
N THR A 91 -1.85 7.18 5.05
CA THR A 91 -2.81 8.30 5.02
C THR A 91 -2.32 9.52 4.23
N GLY A 92 -1.03 9.59 3.86
CA GLY A 92 -0.45 10.78 3.23
C GLY A 92 -0.39 11.97 4.19
N THR A 93 -0.20 11.70 5.49
CA THR A 93 -0.16 12.74 6.50
C THR A 93 0.98 13.73 6.23
N GLY A 94 0.66 15.02 6.24
CA GLY A 94 1.63 16.09 5.99
C GLY A 94 2.14 16.19 4.55
N ALA A 95 1.57 15.48 3.56
CA ALA A 95 2.09 15.44 2.19
C ALA A 95 2.13 16.81 1.47
N ARG A 96 1.41 17.83 1.98
CA ARG A 96 1.49 19.22 1.51
C ARG A 96 1.76 20.20 2.66
N ALA A 97 2.34 19.73 3.76
CA ALA A 97 2.61 20.58 4.90
C ALA A 97 3.60 21.69 4.50
N THR A 98 3.21 22.93 4.78
CA THR A 98 4.09 24.10 4.63
C THR A 98 4.43 24.71 5.98
N LYS A 99 3.64 24.38 7.00
CA LYS A 99 3.81 24.78 8.39
C LYS A 99 3.77 23.54 9.28
N PHE A 100 4.33 23.66 10.48
CA PHE A 100 4.35 22.56 11.45
C PHE A 100 2.94 22.07 11.83
N GLU A 101 1.97 22.97 11.89
CA GLU A 101 0.57 22.67 12.20
C GLU A 101 -0.09 21.75 11.15
N ASP A 102 0.39 21.77 9.90
CA ASP A 102 -0.15 20.95 8.81
C ASP A 102 0.33 19.48 8.89
N ASN A 103 1.30 19.16 9.76
CA ASN A 103 1.90 17.84 9.85
C ASN A 103 0.92 16.75 10.31
N MET A 104 -0.24 17.11 10.86
CA MET A 104 -1.26 16.15 11.28
C MET A 104 -2.40 16.03 10.27
N ILE A 105 -2.38 16.80 9.18
CA ILE A 105 -3.42 16.78 8.15
C ILE A 105 -3.22 15.55 7.25
N GLU A 106 -4.26 14.73 7.11
CA GLU A 106 -4.26 13.53 6.26
C GLU A 106 -4.60 13.87 4.79
N TYR A 107 -3.58 14.00 3.95
CA TYR A 107 -3.74 14.20 2.50
C TYR A 107 -3.87 12.87 1.76
N ARG A 108 -4.95 12.13 2.01
CA ARG A 108 -5.15 10.79 1.43
C ARG A 108 -5.13 10.79 -0.08
N GLY A 109 -5.64 11.84 -0.73
CA GLY A 109 -5.56 12.00 -2.19
C GLY A 109 -4.13 12.14 -2.74
N ARG A 110 -3.17 12.47 -1.88
CA ARG A 110 -1.74 12.63 -2.20
C ARG A 110 -0.85 11.51 -1.66
N SER A 111 -1.42 10.54 -0.93
CA SER A 111 -0.69 9.36 -0.47
C SER A 111 -0.07 8.62 -1.65
N PHE A 112 1.22 8.28 -1.56
CA PHE A 112 1.88 7.50 -2.61
C PHE A 112 1.13 6.20 -2.90
N SER A 113 0.66 5.50 -1.87
CA SER A 113 0.06 4.17 -1.98
C SER A 113 -1.28 4.13 -2.70
N THR A 114 -2.16 5.09 -2.42
CA THR A 114 -3.56 5.04 -2.89
C THR A 114 -4.10 6.37 -3.38
N GLY A 115 -3.36 7.47 -3.28
CA GLY A 115 -3.85 8.80 -3.60
C GLY A 115 -4.14 8.97 -5.09
N GLY A 116 -5.33 9.40 -5.44
CA GLY A 116 -5.79 9.59 -6.82
C GLY A 116 -5.96 11.05 -7.24
N ASP A 117 -5.50 12.01 -6.43
CA ASP A 117 -5.66 13.43 -6.74
C ASP A 117 -4.88 13.80 -8.01
N ALA A 118 -5.46 14.75 -8.76
CA ALA A 118 -5.03 15.19 -10.08
C ALA A 118 -5.16 14.12 -11.17
N THR A 119 -5.67 14.57 -12.32
CA THR A 119 -5.86 13.72 -13.51
C THR A 119 -4.54 13.37 -14.19
N TYR A 120 -3.52 14.24 -14.06
CA TYR A 120 -2.23 14.08 -14.71
C TYR A 120 -1.14 13.68 -13.71
N ILE A 121 -0.41 12.60 -14.03
CA ILE A 121 0.69 12.07 -13.22
C ILE A 121 1.84 13.07 -13.00
N SER A 122 2.02 14.01 -13.94
CA SER A 122 3.03 15.09 -13.87
C SER A 122 2.78 16.08 -12.73
N ARG A 123 1.55 16.17 -12.22
CA ARG A 123 1.22 17.01 -11.08
C ARG A 123 1.41 16.27 -9.77
N VAL A 124 0.95 15.03 -9.71
CA VAL A 124 1.10 14.16 -8.53
C VAL A 124 1.29 12.72 -8.96
N THR A 125 2.48 12.23 -8.67
CA THR A 125 2.91 10.86 -8.96
C THR A 125 2.63 9.97 -7.76
N THR A 126 1.53 9.23 -7.85
CA THR A 126 1.13 8.21 -6.88
C THR A 126 0.96 6.89 -7.60
N PHE A 127 0.95 5.80 -6.84
CA PHE A 127 0.72 4.48 -7.37
C PHE A 127 -0.66 4.37 -8.05
N ALA A 128 -1.69 5.02 -7.52
CA ALA A 128 -3.00 5.07 -8.18
C ALA A 128 -2.95 5.79 -9.53
N ASN A 129 -2.28 6.93 -9.62
CA ASN A 129 -2.18 7.69 -10.87
C ASN A 129 -1.30 6.97 -11.91
N ILE A 130 -0.30 6.19 -11.48
CA ILE A 130 0.45 5.28 -12.35
C ILE A 130 -0.47 4.17 -12.86
N LEU A 131 -1.24 3.50 -11.99
CA LEU A 131 -2.15 2.43 -12.41
C LEU A 131 -3.23 2.91 -13.38
N LYS A 132 -3.72 4.15 -13.23
CA LYS A 132 -4.67 4.77 -14.17
C LYS A 132 -4.13 4.88 -15.60
N LEU A 133 -2.82 4.89 -15.80
CA LEU A 133 -2.21 4.86 -17.15
C LEU A 133 -2.46 3.52 -17.86
N PHE A 134 -2.62 2.44 -17.10
CA PHE A 134 -2.83 1.08 -17.61
C PHE A 134 -4.30 0.64 -17.53
N ASN A 135 -5.00 1.04 -16.47
CA ASN A 135 -6.43 0.83 -16.29
C ASN A 135 -7.12 2.10 -15.77
N PRO A 136 -7.76 2.89 -16.64
CA PRO A 136 -8.52 4.08 -16.24
C PRO A 136 -9.70 3.79 -15.29
N HIS A 137 -10.15 2.53 -15.22
CA HIS A 137 -11.25 2.08 -14.38
C HIS A 137 -10.81 1.44 -13.06
N VAL A 138 -9.53 1.57 -12.69
CA VAL A 138 -9.06 1.16 -11.36
C VAL A 138 -9.81 1.95 -10.28
N ASP A 139 -10.30 1.26 -9.25
CA ASP A 139 -11.13 1.82 -8.18
C ASP A 139 -10.50 1.56 -6.80
N GLY A 140 -11.03 2.23 -5.76
CA GLY A 140 -10.58 2.13 -4.37
C GLY A 140 -9.50 3.14 -3.97
N PHE A 141 -9.01 3.95 -4.91
CA PHE A 141 -8.10 5.05 -4.62
C PHE A 141 -8.75 6.12 -3.74
N SER A 142 -7.93 6.83 -2.98
CA SER A 142 -8.36 7.91 -2.09
C SER A 142 -8.24 9.28 -2.76
N MET A 143 -9.05 10.24 -2.35
CA MET A 143 -9.10 11.61 -2.87
C MET A 143 -9.07 12.63 -1.73
N GLY A 144 -8.56 13.82 -2.00
CA GLY A 144 -8.61 14.97 -1.10
C GLY A 144 -8.08 14.72 0.32
N LEU A 145 -8.70 15.41 1.27
CA LEU A 145 -8.40 15.36 2.70
C LEU A 145 -9.42 14.48 3.43
N GLY A 146 -8.99 13.86 4.53
CA GLY A 146 -9.91 13.27 5.50
C GLY A 146 -9.35 12.06 6.22
N SER A 147 -10.07 11.62 7.25
CA SER A 147 -9.78 10.38 7.99
C SER A 147 -10.28 9.14 7.22
N SER A 148 -10.00 7.95 7.74
CA SER A 148 -10.39 6.66 7.14
C SER A 148 -11.90 6.45 7.00
N ASN A 149 -12.69 7.24 7.72
CA ASN A 149 -14.16 7.25 7.69
C ASN A 149 -14.74 8.18 6.62
N SER A 150 -13.91 9.05 6.03
CA SER A 150 -14.35 9.91 4.93
C SER A 150 -14.74 9.07 3.72
N MET A 151 -15.80 9.45 3.02
CA MET A 151 -16.16 8.86 1.73
C MET A 151 -15.00 8.96 0.73
N LEU A 152 -14.22 10.05 0.80
CA LEU A 152 -13.07 10.28 -0.07
C LEU A 152 -11.86 9.41 0.29
N ALA A 153 -11.87 8.69 1.43
CA ALA A 153 -10.80 7.76 1.76
C ALA A 153 -10.77 6.51 0.88
N GLY A 154 -11.87 6.20 0.17
CA GLY A 154 -11.96 4.99 -0.64
C GLY A 154 -11.62 3.73 0.18
N LEU A 155 -10.70 2.91 -0.34
CA LEU A 155 -10.16 1.73 0.32
C LEU A 155 -8.83 1.97 1.06
N ASN A 156 -8.46 3.24 1.27
CA ASN A 156 -7.40 3.59 2.20
C ASN A 156 -7.96 3.54 3.63
N VAL A 157 -7.69 2.44 4.33
CA VAL A 157 -8.10 2.19 5.72
C VAL A 157 -6.99 2.49 6.73
N GLY A 158 -5.85 3.03 6.26
CA GLY A 158 -4.75 3.45 7.13
C GLY A 158 -5.22 4.45 8.18
N GLN A 159 -4.57 4.45 9.35
CA GLN A 159 -4.91 5.33 10.46
C GLN A 159 -3.66 6.00 11.01
N LEU A 160 -3.77 7.30 11.28
CA LEU A 160 -2.71 8.05 11.93
C LEU A 160 -2.32 7.38 13.26
N GLY A 161 -1.03 7.14 13.46
CA GLY A 161 -0.50 6.52 14.70
C GLY A 161 -0.70 5.01 14.82
N ALA A 162 -1.25 4.34 13.80
CA ALA A 162 -1.39 2.88 13.79
C ALA A 162 -0.03 2.17 13.84
N SER A 163 -0.03 0.98 14.44
CA SER A 163 1.11 0.10 14.62
C SER A 163 0.79 -1.30 14.09
N ALA A 164 1.77 -2.20 14.09
CA ALA A 164 1.59 -3.55 13.55
C ALA A 164 0.43 -4.31 14.20
N LYS A 165 0.15 -4.06 15.49
CA LYS A 165 -0.96 -4.67 16.23
C LYS A 165 -2.36 -4.29 15.69
N ASP A 166 -2.46 -3.17 14.98
CA ASP A 166 -3.74 -2.64 14.47
C ASP A 166 -4.08 -3.20 13.08
N MET A 167 -3.13 -3.87 12.42
CA MET A 167 -3.29 -4.39 11.05
C MET A 167 -4.42 -5.42 10.91
N PRO A 168 -4.66 -6.37 11.84
CA PRO A 168 -5.79 -7.28 11.74
C PRO A 168 -7.14 -6.55 11.66
N ALA A 169 -7.35 -5.52 12.49
CA ALA A 169 -8.59 -4.74 12.49
C ALA A 169 -8.77 -3.97 11.18
N GLN A 170 -7.69 -3.35 10.66
CA GLN A 170 -7.72 -2.67 9.36
C GLN A 170 -7.99 -3.65 8.20
N ALA A 171 -7.44 -4.87 8.24
CA ALA A 171 -7.70 -5.90 7.23
C ALA A 171 -9.18 -6.31 7.21
N HIS A 172 -9.80 -6.51 8.39
CA HIS A 172 -11.23 -6.81 8.49
C HIS A 172 -12.08 -5.69 7.90
N LEU A 173 -11.79 -4.44 8.26
CA LEU A 173 -12.48 -3.28 7.73
C LEU A 173 -12.34 -3.18 6.20
N LEU A 174 -11.16 -3.45 5.66
CA LEU A 174 -10.93 -3.42 4.22
C LEU A 174 -11.75 -4.49 3.48
N VAL A 175 -11.75 -5.73 4.00
CA VAL A 175 -12.55 -6.83 3.44
C VAL A 175 -14.04 -6.49 3.48
N GLU A 176 -14.51 -5.92 4.58
CA GLU A 176 -15.90 -5.47 4.73
C GLU A 176 -16.25 -4.39 3.70
N LYS A 177 -15.42 -3.34 3.59
CA LYS A 177 -15.62 -2.27 2.59
C LYS A 177 -15.71 -2.81 1.16
N ILE A 178 -14.86 -3.78 0.79
CA ILE A 178 -14.89 -4.38 -0.55
C ILE A 178 -16.16 -5.22 -0.72
N LYS A 179 -16.54 -6.04 0.27
CA LYS A 179 -17.75 -6.87 0.21
C LYS A 179 -19.04 -6.05 0.11
N ASN A 180 -19.07 -4.88 0.74
CA ASN A 180 -20.21 -3.99 0.75
C ASN A 180 -20.28 -3.10 -0.50
N ASN A 181 -19.23 -3.09 -1.35
CA ASN A 181 -19.23 -2.35 -2.60
C ASN A 181 -19.76 -3.24 -3.75
N VAL A 182 -20.93 -2.89 -4.29
CA VAL A 182 -21.60 -3.63 -5.37
C VAL A 182 -20.80 -3.66 -6.69
N TRP A 183 -19.86 -2.74 -6.87
CA TRP A 183 -19.02 -2.65 -8.07
C TRP A 183 -17.74 -3.48 -7.99
N MET A 184 -17.43 -4.05 -6.82
CA MET A 184 -16.20 -4.79 -6.57
C MET A 184 -16.48 -6.26 -6.26
N ASN A 185 -15.82 -7.15 -6.97
CA ASN A 185 -15.89 -8.58 -6.69
C ASN A 185 -14.63 -9.05 -5.94
N ILE A 186 -14.75 -9.21 -4.62
CA ILE A 186 -13.63 -9.66 -3.77
C ILE A 186 -12.99 -10.99 -4.23
N ARG A 187 -13.72 -11.86 -4.94
CA ARG A 187 -13.22 -13.15 -5.40
C ARG A 187 -12.66 -13.12 -6.82
N LYS A 188 -13.19 -12.29 -7.70
CA LYS A 188 -12.85 -12.30 -9.14
C LYS A 188 -11.91 -11.16 -9.56
N ASP A 189 -12.01 -10.00 -8.93
CA ASP A 189 -11.24 -8.84 -9.37
C ASP A 189 -9.83 -8.88 -8.81
N TRP A 190 -8.84 -8.55 -9.63
CA TRP A 190 -7.46 -8.42 -9.18
C TRP A 190 -7.28 -7.16 -8.34
N LYS A 191 -6.53 -7.31 -7.25
CA LYS A 191 -6.39 -6.27 -6.24
C LYS A 191 -4.94 -6.10 -5.81
N ILE A 192 -4.53 -4.86 -5.57
CA ILE A 192 -3.28 -4.56 -4.89
C ILE A 192 -3.63 -3.93 -3.55
N VAL A 193 -3.06 -4.49 -2.48
CA VAL A 193 -3.16 -3.97 -1.13
C VAL A 193 -1.76 -3.59 -0.68
N THR A 194 -1.56 -2.30 -0.45
CA THR A 194 -0.33 -1.77 0.14
C THR A 194 -0.43 -1.79 1.67
N MET A 195 0.65 -2.14 2.34
CA MET A 195 0.74 -2.13 3.80
C MET A 195 1.99 -1.37 4.22
N LEU A 196 1.82 -0.13 4.68
CA LEU A 196 2.92 0.71 5.19
C LEU A 196 2.70 0.96 6.67
N VAL A 197 3.40 0.21 7.51
CA VAL A 197 3.33 0.30 8.97
C VAL A 197 4.69 -0.05 9.57
N GLY A 198 5.01 0.53 10.71
CA GLY A 198 6.19 0.15 11.49
C GLY A 198 6.92 1.35 12.10
N THR A 199 6.66 2.57 11.62
CA THR A 199 7.29 3.76 12.20
C THR A 199 6.91 3.95 13.66
N ASN A 200 5.63 3.74 13.99
CA ASN A 200 5.13 3.80 15.36
C ASN A 200 5.63 2.65 16.25
N ASP A 201 5.83 1.45 15.67
CA ASP A 201 6.40 0.30 16.38
C ASP A 201 7.87 0.57 16.75
N LEU A 202 8.65 1.13 15.82
CA LEU A 202 10.04 1.53 16.05
C LEU A 202 10.18 2.63 17.10
N CYS A 203 9.31 3.64 17.07
CA CYS A 203 9.32 4.71 18.06
C CYS A 203 9.08 4.20 19.49
N LYS A 204 8.30 3.13 19.64
CA LYS A 204 7.97 2.52 20.95
C LYS A 204 8.88 1.37 21.33
N PHE A 205 9.77 0.94 20.43
CA PHE A 205 10.64 -0.22 20.62
C PHE A 205 11.51 -0.12 21.88
N CYS A 206 11.99 1.08 22.22
CA CYS A 206 12.85 1.29 23.38
C CYS A 206 12.11 1.35 24.72
N GLU A 207 10.78 1.48 24.70
CA GLU A 207 9.93 1.46 25.90
C GLU A 207 9.50 0.03 26.26
N ASP A 208 9.77 -0.93 25.37
CA ASP A 208 9.39 -2.32 25.53
C ASP A 208 10.34 -3.03 26.52
N LYS A 209 9.79 -3.61 27.59
CA LYS A 209 10.56 -4.17 28.72
C LYS A 209 11.50 -5.33 28.33
N VAL A 210 11.36 -5.87 27.12
CA VAL A 210 12.17 -6.97 26.56
C VAL A 210 13.31 -6.43 25.67
N GLY A 211 13.27 -5.17 25.23
CA GLY A 211 14.21 -4.53 24.29
C GLY A 211 15.39 -3.77 24.92
N VAL A 212 15.57 -3.88 26.24
CA VAL A 212 16.49 -3.06 27.06
C VAL A 212 17.97 -3.15 26.63
N LEU A 213 18.36 -4.18 25.87
CA LEU A 213 19.76 -4.38 25.46
C LEU A 213 20.20 -3.55 24.25
N ILE A 214 19.28 -3.12 23.36
CA ILE A 214 19.64 -2.41 22.12
C ILE A 214 19.61 -0.89 22.30
N CYS A 215 18.68 -0.35 23.10
CA CYS A 215 18.48 1.10 23.20
C CYS A 215 19.40 1.82 24.21
N ARG A 216 20.23 1.11 24.99
CA ARG A 216 21.14 1.75 25.97
C ARG A 216 22.27 2.59 25.35
N ASN A 217 22.55 2.47 24.05
CA ASN A 217 23.58 3.27 23.36
C ASN A 217 23.02 4.31 22.37
N ALA A 218 21.70 4.45 22.24
CA ALA A 218 21.08 5.48 21.41
C ALA A 218 20.84 6.77 22.23
N SER A 219 21.86 7.28 22.91
CA SER A 219 21.83 8.65 23.41
C SER A 219 22.12 9.57 22.23
N VAL A 220 21.05 10.10 21.62
CA VAL A 220 21.16 11.32 20.82
C VAL A 220 21.46 12.43 21.83
N ARG A 221 22.74 12.85 21.92
CA ARG A 221 23.05 14.16 22.47
C ARG A 221 22.47 15.18 21.50
N ALA A 222 21.50 15.96 21.99
CA ALA A 222 21.11 17.23 21.39
C ALA A 222 22.28 18.22 21.48
#